data_AF-A0A661XYB6-F1
#
_entry.id   AF-A0A661XYB6-F1
#
_cell.length_a   1.000
_cell.length_b   1.000
_cell.length_c   1.000
_cell.angle_alpha   90.00
_cell.angle_beta   90.00
_cell.angle_gamma   90.00
#
_symmetry.space_group_name_H-M   'P 1'
#
loop_
_entity.id
_entity.type
_entity.pdbx_description
1 polymer ?
#
loop_
_entity_poly.entity_id
_entity_poly.type
_entity_poly.pdbx_seq_one_letter_code
_entity_poly.pdbx_strand_id
1 'polypeptide(L)'
;MTKERGGRGQGYLGPTAYMHSLYGQGDDRGSEYAWRKYFILSEAAGDNLDKLPDGMKDLTFGDTLWLQTSEEDHAFKNVSWSGTRKFDDALDSDVSTANGFNDYTKLRLASTYLLLAEAKFKNGDLSGAASDINVLRNRANASSIDQSNINLEFILEESARELFGEDLRKYTLIRNDVWLERTNQYNKLVENRATSRDKLLPIPQAVLDSNLDKQMEQNSGY
;
A
#
# COMPACT_ATOMS: atom_id res chain seq x y z
N MET A 1 15.09 0.40 -19.03
CA MET A 1 13.80 1.02 -18.61
C MET A 1 12.92 1.01 -19.83
N THR A 2 11.73 0.41 -19.73
CA THR A 2 10.74 0.39 -20.81
C THR A 2 9.38 0.78 -20.26
N LYS A 3 8.43 1.11 -21.12
CA LYS A 3 7.06 1.43 -20.70
C LYS A 3 6.37 0.25 -20.03
N GLU A 4 6.57 -0.96 -20.54
CA GLU A 4 6.01 -2.21 -20.00
C GLU A 4 6.50 -2.49 -18.58
N ARG A 5 7.66 -1.94 -18.22
CA ARG A 5 8.24 -2.01 -16.87
C ARG A 5 7.85 -0.84 -15.98
N GLY A 6 7.00 0.08 -16.42
CA GLY A 6 6.57 1.25 -15.65
C GLY A 6 7.55 2.43 -15.72
N GLY A 7 8.46 2.46 -16.71
CA GLY A 7 9.37 3.58 -16.95
C GLY A 7 10.38 3.82 -15.82
N ARG A 8 10.42 5.05 -15.29
CA ARG A 8 11.35 5.47 -14.25
C ARG A 8 10.93 4.91 -12.89
N GLY A 9 11.80 4.08 -12.32
CA GLY A 9 11.55 3.36 -11.07
C GLY A 9 11.43 4.17 -9.77
N GLN A 10 11.39 5.51 -9.82
CA GLN A 10 11.07 6.33 -8.65
C GLN A 10 9.60 6.15 -8.21
N GLY A 11 8.76 5.54 -9.05
CA GLY A 11 7.34 5.27 -8.80
C GLY A 11 7.00 3.85 -8.33
N TYR A 12 7.97 2.95 -8.09
CA TYR A 12 7.67 1.61 -7.58
C TYR A 12 7.26 1.67 -6.10
N LEU A 13 6.00 2.04 -5.85
CA LEU A 13 5.39 2.00 -4.53
C LEU A 13 5.07 0.53 -4.17
N GLY A 14 5.82 -0.01 -3.22
CA GLY A 14 5.57 -1.32 -2.63
C GLY A 14 4.78 -1.22 -1.32
N PRO A 15 3.90 -2.19 -1.03
CA PRO A 15 3.29 -2.32 0.28
C PRO A 15 4.30 -3.00 1.23
N THR A 16 3.96 -3.09 2.52
CA THR A 16 4.75 -3.90 3.46
C THR A 16 4.61 -5.40 3.16
N ALA A 17 5.58 -6.20 3.61
CA ALA A 17 5.52 -7.67 3.50
C ALA A 17 4.21 -8.25 4.07
N TYR A 18 3.78 -7.75 5.24
CA TYR A 18 2.51 -8.15 5.85
C TYR A 18 1.32 -7.89 4.92
N MET A 19 1.26 -6.74 4.24
CA MET A 19 0.17 -6.47 3.32
C MET A 19 0.18 -7.41 2.11
N HIS A 20 1.35 -7.78 1.58
CA HIS A 20 1.44 -8.84 0.56
C HIS A 20 0.89 -10.18 1.05
N SER A 21 1.09 -10.50 2.33
CA SER A 21 0.57 -11.74 2.93
C SER A 21 -0.94 -11.78 3.10
N LEU A 22 -1.63 -10.64 2.98
CA LEU A 22 -3.09 -10.55 3.19
C LEU A 22 -3.91 -11.20 2.08
N TYR A 23 -3.36 -11.35 0.88
CA TYR A 23 -4.13 -11.84 -0.26
C TYR A 23 -4.23 -13.36 -0.24
N GLY A 24 -5.47 -13.87 -0.27
CA GLY A 24 -5.73 -15.30 -0.39
C GLY A 24 -5.57 -15.82 -1.80
N GLN A 25 -5.56 -17.15 -1.95
CA GLN A 25 -5.60 -17.80 -3.26
C GLN A 25 -6.87 -17.37 -4.02
N GLY A 26 -6.72 -16.93 -5.26
CA GLY A 26 -7.83 -16.50 -6.12
C GLY A 26 -8.31 -15.06 -5.92
N ASP A 27 -7.75 -14.30 -4.96
CA ASP A 27 -8.04 -12.87 -4.83
C ASP A 27 -7.35 -12.09 -5.96
N ASP A 28 -8.12 -11.52 -6.87
CA ASP A 28 -7.63 -10.79 -8.04
C ASP A 28 -6.75 -9.59 -7.63
N ARG A 29 -7.00 -9.02 -6.45
CA ARG A 29 -6.22 -7.88 -5.93
C ARG A 29 -4.82 -8.29 -5.50
N GLY A 30 -4.59 -9.58 -5.27
CA GLY A 30 -3.27 -10.17 -5.01
C GLY A 30 -2.60 -10.73 -6.26
N SER A 31 -3.24 -10.65 -7.44
CA SER A 31 -2.73 -11.21 -8.68
C SER A 31 -1.53 -10.44 -9.22
N GLU A 32 -0.88 -11.02 -10.23
CA GLU A 32 0.13 -10.35 -11.04
C GLU A 32 -0.44 -9.17 -11.83
N TYR A 33 -1.76 -9.00 -11.97
CA TYR A 33 -2.32 -7.82 -12.64
C TYR A 33 -2.31 -6.58 -11.73
N ALA A 34 -2.46 -6.78 -10.41
CA ALA A 34 -2.38 -5.71 -9.43
C ALA A 34 -0.94 -5.43 -8.95
N TRP A 35 -0.12 -6.49 -8.87
CA TRP A 35 1.24 -6.43 -8.35
C TRP A 35 2.27 -6.86 -9.38
N ARG A 36 3.38 -6.13 -9.45
CA ARG A 36 4.54 -6.55 -10.22
C ARG A 36 5.17 -7.73 -9.49
N LYS A 37 4.95 -8.96 -9.98
CA LYS A 37 5.48 -10.18 -9.34
C LYS A 37 6.78 -10.67 -9.96
N TYR A 38 7.03 -10.33 -11.22
CA TYR A 38 8.21 -10.78 -11.93
C TYR A 38 8.53 -9.88 -13.13
N PHE A 39 9.73 -10.08 -13.66
CA PHE A 39 10.16 -9.63 -14.98
C PHE A 39 10.70 -10.82 -15.78
N ILE A 40 10.42 -10.84 -17.08
CA ILE A 40 11.14 -11.72 -18.00
C ILE A 40 12.36 -10.97 -18.49
N LEU A 41 13.55 -11.51 -18.22
CA LEU A 41 14.81 -10.87 -18.57
C LEU A 41 14.96 -10.86 -20.09
N SER A 42 15.28 -9.70 -20.66
CA SER A 42 15.52 -9.62 -22.10
C SER A 42 16.51 -8.53 -22.47
N GLU A 43 17.33 -8.83 -23.47
CA GLU A 43 18.24 -7.85 -24.07
C GLU A 43 17.47 -6.65 -24.65
N ALA A 44 16.32 -6.93 -25.29
CA ALA A 44 15.45 -5.90 -25.86
C ALA A 44 14.90 -4.90 -24.81
N ALA A 45 14.74 -5.32 -23.56
CA ALA A 45 14.32 -4.43 -22.47
C ALA A 45 15.49 -3.59 -21.88
N GLY A 46 16.70 -3.80 -22.38
CA GLY A 46 17.93 -3.18 -21.86
C GLY A 46 18.33 -3.73 -20.49
N ASP A 47 18.03 -5.00 -20.21
CA ASP A 47 18.40 -5.62 -18.94
C ASP A 47 19.90 -5.89 -18.87
N ASN A 48 20.44 -5.69 -17.68
CA ASN A 48 21.85 -5.90 -17.40
C ASN A 48 22.01 -7.04 -16.40
N LEU A 49 22.42 -8.21 -16.89
CA LEU A 49 22.60 -9.43 -16.09
C LEU A 49 23.67 -9.24 -14.98
N ASP A 50 24.70 -8.40 -15.22
CA ASP A 50 25.74 -8.12 -14.22
C ASP A 50 25.19 -7.34 -13.03
N LYS A 51 24.07 -6.63 -13.20
CA LYS A 51 23.41 -5.81 -12.16
C LYS A 51 22.28 -6.54 -11.44
N LEU A 52 22.07 -7.83 -11.69
CA LEU A 52 21.07 -8.60 -10.96
C LEU A 52 21.41 -8.67 -9.46
N PRO A 53 20.41 -8.81 -8.58
CA PRO A 53 20.64 -9.01 -7.15
C PRO A 53 21.51 -10.25 -6.87
N ASP A 54 22.19 -10.22 -5.74
CA ASP A 54 22.89 -11.40 -5.24
C ASP A 54 21.89 -12.55 -5.00
N GLY A 55 22.25 -13.77 -5.38
CA GLY A 55 21.33 -14.92 -5.39
C GLY A 55 20.51 -15.07 -6.68
N MET A 56 20.58 -14.10 -7.61
CA MET A 56 19.91 -14.16 -8.92
C MET A 56 20.89 -14.06 -10.10
N LYS A 57 22.20 -14.18 -9.84
CA LYS A 57 23.27 -14.03 -10.85
C LYS A 57 23.30 -15.15 -11.89
N ASP A 58 22.68 -16.29 -11.60
CA ASP A 58 22.62 -17.44 -12.51
C ASP A 58 21.52 -17.29 -13.59
N LEU A 59 20.68 -16.25 -13.49
CA LEU A 59 19.63 -15.99 -14.48
C LEU A 59 20.22 -15.46 -15.79
N THR A 60 19.62 -15.88 -16.89
CA THR A 60 19.98 -15.49 -18.26
C THR A 60 18.81 -14.80 -18.96
N PHE A 61 19.02 -14.26 -20.16
CA PHE A 61 17.92 -13.71 -20.95
C PHE A 61 16.91 -14.82 -21.31
N GLY A 62 15.62 -14.52 -21.14
CA GLY A 62 14.52 -15.47 -21.22
C GLY A 62 14.05 -15.98 -19.86
N ASP A 63 14.90 -15.92 -18.84
CA ASP A 63 14.54 -16.37 -17.49
C ASP A 63 13.62 -15.38 -16.78
N THR A 64 12.89 -15.90 -15.80
CA THR A 64 11.99 -15.11 -14.95
C THR A 64 12.71 -14.66 -13.69
N LEU A 65 12.84 -13.35 -13.52
CA LEU A 65 13.23 -12.74 -12.26
C LEU A 65 12.00 -12.53 -11.40
N TRP A 66 11.89 -13.29 -10.31
CA TRP A 66 10.81 -13.15 -9.34
C TRP A 66 11.10 -12.04 -8.34
N LEU A 67 10.11 -11.17 -8.14
CA LEU A 67 10.21 -10.08 -7.17
C LEU A 67 9.85 -10.56 -5.78
N GLN A 68 10.52 -9.97 -4.80
CA GLN A 68 10.46 -10.32 -3.39
C GLN A 68 9.23 -9.68 -2.72
N THR A 69 8.66 -10.44 -1.79
CA THR A 69 7.55 -10.03 -0.92
C THR A 69 7.74 -10.49 0.52
N SER A 70 8.83 -11.21 0.81
CA SER A 70 9.14 -11.76 2.12
C SER A 70 9.46 -10.64 3.12
N GLU A 71 9.23 -10.88 4.41
CA GLU A 71 9.60 -9.91 5.44
C GLU A 71 11.12 -9.71 5.54
N GLU A 72 11.90 -10.78 5.31
CA GLU A 72 13.37 -10.76 5.35
C GLU A 72 13.97 -9.85 4.27
N ASP A 73 13.34 -9.80 3.09
CA ASP A 73 13.79 -8.99 1.96
C ASP A 73 13.20 -7.57 1.95
N HIS A 74 12.30 -7.25 2.89
CA HIS A 74 11.60 -5.97 2.90
C HIS A 74 12.51 -4.83 3.38
N ALA A 75 13.13 -4.15 2.41
CA ALA A 75 14.10 -3.08 2.67
C ALA A 75 13.81 -1.81 1.84
N PHE A 76 14.22 -0.65 2.37
CA PHE A 76 14.21 0.60 1.60
C PHE A 76 15.05 0.46 0.33
N LYS A 77 14.52 0.93 -0.80
CA LYS A 77 15.19 0.92 -2.11
C LYS A 77 15.57 -0.49 -2.60
N ASN A 78 14.92 -1.54 -2.10
CA ASN A 78 15.02 -2.86 -2.71
C ASN A 78 14.37 -2.82 -4.10
N VAL A 79 15.21 -2.83 -5.14
CA VAL A 79 14.79 -2.78 -6.55
C VAL A 79 14.10 -4.07 -7.00
N SER A 80 14.23 -5.14 -6.22
CA SER A 80 13.58 -6.43 -6.45
C SER A 80 12.28 -6.56 -5.68
N TRP A 81 11.82 -5.53 -4.98
CA TRP A 81 10.57 -5.57 -4.23
C TRP A 81 9.35 -5.50 -5.16
N SER A 82 8.32 -6.29 -4.86
CA SER A 82 7.06 -6.25 -5.62
C SER A 82 6.31 -4.94 -5.38
N GLY A 83 6.25 -4.11 -6.42
CA GLY A 83 5.51 -2.84 -6.45
C GLY A 83 4.09 -2.98 -7.03
N THR A 84 3.22 -2.02 -6.73
CA THR A 84 1.89 -1.96 -7.36
C THR A 84 2.00 -1.61 -8.84
N ARG A 85 1.14 -2.19 -9.67
CA ARG A 85 1.00 -1.77 -11.09
C ARG A 85 -0.02 -0.67 -11.29
N LYS A 86 -0.77 -0.30 -10.24
CA LYS A 86 -1.84 0.69 -10.32
C LYS A 86 -1.37 2.04 -10.87
N PHE A 87 -0.15 2.42 -10.51
CA PHE A 87 0.43 3.71 -10.87
C PHE A 87 1.53 3.56 -11.92
N ASP A 88 1.59 2.42 -12.62
CA ASP A 88 2.51 2.24 -13.73
C ASP A 88 2.15 3.23 -14.83
N ASP A 89 3.06 4.16 -15.08
CA ASP A 89 2.91 5.15 -16.13
C ASP A 89 4.28 5.48 -16.72
N ALA A 90 4.32 5.57 -18.05
CA ALA A 90 5.50 5.97 -18.77
C ALA A 90 5.10 6.43 -20.18
N LEU A 91 5.69 7.53 -20.62
CA LEU A 91 5.57 8.00 -21.98
C LEU A 91 6.49 7.19 -22.89
N ASP A 92 5.99 6.72 -24.04
CA ASP A 92 6.81 6.02 -25.04
C ASP A 92 7.97 6.91 -25.54
N SER A 93 7.73 8.22 -25.63
CA SER A 93 8.72 9.21 -26.07
C SER A 93 9.78 9.53 -25.03
N ASP A 94 9.49 9.32 -23.74
CA ASP A 94 10.42 9.54 -22.64
C ASP A 94 10.05 8.67 -21.43
N VAL A 95 10.56 7.44 -21.43
CA VAL A 95 10.38 6.50 -20.32
C VAL A 95 11.13 6.91 -19.04
N SER A 96 11.90 8.00 -19.07
CA SER A 96 12.66 8.53 -17.92
C SER A 96 11.97 9.71 -17.23
N THR A 97 10.85 10.19 -17.78
CA THR A 97 10.07 11.29 -17.20
C THR A 97 9.60 10.97 -15.77
N ALA A 98 9.46 12.01 -14.95
CA ALA A 98 8.85 11.91 -13.62
C ALA A 98 7.35 12.22 -13.62
N ASN A 99 6.79 12.59 -14.78
CA ASN A 99 5.38 12.93 -14.92
C ASN A 99 4.57 11.67 -15.23
N GLY A 100 3.47 11.49 -14.50
CA GLY A 100 2.39 10.58 -14.86
C GLY A 100 1.12 11.36 -15.19
N PHE A 101 0.33 10.84 -16.12
CA PHE A 101 -0.94 11.37 -16.59
C PHE A 101 -2.12 10.45 -16.28
N ASN A 102 -1.87 9.30 -15.64
CA ASN A 102 -2.93 8.43 -15.13
C ASN A 102 -3.79 9.13 -14.06
N ASP A 103 -5.09 8.86 -14.11
CA ASP A 103 -6.03 9.36 -13.13
C ASP A 103 -5.74 8.81 -11.72
N TYR A 104 -5.87 9.68 -10.72
CA TYR A 104 -5.82 9.28 -9.32
C TYR A 104 -7.21 9.27 -8.71
N THR A 105 -7.72 8.08 -8.41
CA THR A 105 -9.02 7.92 -7.74
C THR A 105 -8.97 8.46 -6.31
N LYS A 106 -9.78 9.48 -6.02
CA LYS A 106 -9.92 10.04 -4.66
C LYS A 106 -11.02 9.37 -3.84
N LEU A 107 -12.11 8.99 -4.49
CA LEU A 107 -13.28 8.36 -3.86
C LEU A 107 -13.87 7.35 -4.84
N ARG A 108 -14.34 6.21 -4.31
CA ARG A 108 -15.06 5.20 -5.10
C ARG A 108 -15.98 4.39 -4.22
N LEU A 109 -16.97 3.74 -4.82
CA LEU A 109 -18.03 3.03 -4.09
C LEU A 109 -17.49 2.02 -3.05
N ALA A 110 -16.36 1.36 -3.31
CA ALA A 110 -15.77 0.44 -2.34
C ALA A 110 -15.34 1.10 -1.03
N SER A 111 -14.85 2.35 -1.06
CA SER A 111 -14.52 3.07 0.19
C SER A 111 -15.76 3.33 1.02
N THR A 112 -16.90 3.56 0.37
CA THR A 112 -18.20 3.71 1.03
C THR A 112 -18.66 2.40 1.67
N TYR A 113 -18.54 1.26 0.99
CA TYR A 113 -18.86 -0.06 1.57
C TYR A 113 -17.99 -0.37 2.79
N LEU A 114 -16.69 -0.09 2.74
CA LEU A 114 -15.80 -0.31 3.88
C LEU A 114 -16.15 0.59 5.07
N LEU A 115 -16.45 1.86 4.83
CA LEU A 115 -16.87 2.78 5.88
C LEU A 115 -18.22 2.36 6.48
N LEU A 116 -19.15 1.90 5.65
CA LEU A 116 -20.45 1.38 6.09
C LEU A 116 -20.29 0.10 6.93
N ALA A 117 -19.46 -0.84 6.50
CA ALA A 117 -19.17 -2.06 7.24
C ALA A 117 -18.54 -1.75 8.61
N GLU A 118 -17.62 -0.80 8.67
CA GLU A 118 -17.03 -0.33 9.93
C GLU A 118 -18.08 0.29 10.87
N ALA A 119 -18.97 1.14 10.34
CA ALA A 119 -20.04 1.75 11.11
C ALA A 119 -21.02 0.69 11.66
N LYS A 120 -21.41 -0.29 10.84
CA LYS A 120 -22.25 -1.42 11.25
C LYS A 120 -21.59 -2.29 12.32
N PHE A 121 -20.31 -2.61 12.15
CA PHE A 121 -19.52 -3.31 13.17
C PHE A 121 -19.54 -2.57 14.51
N LYS A 122 -19.27 -1.26 14.50
CA LYS A 122 -19.31 -0.41 15.71
C LYS A 122 -20.71 -0.31 16.33
N ASN A 123 -21.76 -0.51 15.54
CA ASN A 123 -23.14 -0.57 16.00
C ASN A 123 -23.61 -1.99 16.39
N GLY A 124 -22.72 -2.99 16.36
CA GLY A 124 -23.02 -4.38 16.71
C GLY A 124 -23.70 -5.21 15.59
N ASP A 125 -23.87 -4.65 14.39
CA ASP A 125 -24.43 -5.35 13.23
C ASP A 125 -23.33 -6.09 12.45
N LEU A 126 -22.88 -7.22 13.00
CA LEU A 126 -21.82 -8.03 12.41
C LEU A 126 -22.25 -8.69 11.08
N SER A 127 -23.51 -9.12 11.00
CA SER A 127 -24.06 -9.74 9.78
C SER A 127 -24.16 -8.74 8.63
N GLY A 128 -24.62 -7.52 8.90
CA GLY A 128 -24.66 -6.46 7.91
C GLY A 128 -23.27 -6.00 7.47
N ALA A 129 -22.29 -5.94 8.38
CA ALA A 129 -20.90 -5.63 8.05
C ALA A 129 -20.28 -6.72 7.14
N ALA A 130 -20.50 -8.01 7.45
CA ALA A 130 -20.06 -9.12 6.60
C ALA A 130 -20.69 -9.06 5.21
N SER A 131 -21.98 -8.74 5.13
CA SER A 131 -22.69 -8.59 3.86
C SER A 131 -22.09 -7.49 2.98
N ASP A 132 -21.77 -6.32 3.55
CA ASP A 132 -21.16 -5.22 2.81
C ASP A 132 -19.74 -5.55 2.33
N ILE A 133 -18.94 -6.23 3.17
CA ILE A 133 -17.58 -6.64 2.77
C ILE A 133 -17.63 -7.71 1.68
N ASN A 134 -18.57 -8.65 1.75
CA ASN A 134 -18.71 -9.69 0.74
C ASN A 134 -19.06 -9.14 -0.64
N VAL A 135 -19.69 -7.96 -0.75
CA VAL A 135 -19.83 -7.27 -2.05
C VAL A 135 -18.46 -7.03 -2.70
N LEU A 136 -17.48 -6.58 -1.90
CA LEU A 136 -16.12 -6.30 -2.39
C LEU A 136 -15.34 -7.57 -2.66
N ARG A 137 -15.42 -8.54 -1.74
CA ARG A 137 -14.70 -9.82 -1.84
C ARG A 137 -15.18 -10.63 -3.03
N ASN A 138 -16.49 -10.73 -3.25
CA ASN A 138 -17.06 -11.42 -4.40
C ASN A 138 -16.66 -10.76 -5.72
N ARG A 139 -16.63 -9.42 -5.80
CA ARG A 139 -16.15 -8.71 -6.99
C ARG A 139 -14.68 -8.98 -7.29
N ALA A 140 -13.87 -9.22 -6.26
CA ALA A 140 -12.44 -9.51 -6.36
C ALA A 140 -12.12 -11.01 -6.43
N ASN A 141 -13.14 -11.89 -6.58
CA ASN A 141 -12.99 -13.35 -6.52
C ASN A 141 -12.36 -13.88 -5.22
N ALA A 142 -12.34 -13.07 -4.16
CA ALA A 142 -11.88 -13.47 -2.84
C ALA A 142 -12.95 -14.28 -2.11
N SER A 143 -12.55 -15.24 -1.28
CA SER A 143 -13.49 -16.08 -0.52
C SER A 143 -14.40 -15.23 0.36
N SER A 144 -15.71 -15.46 0.30
CA SER A 144 -16.68 -14.81 1.21
C SER A 144 -16.36 -15.13 2.68
N ILE A 145 -16.80 -14.24 3.56
CA ILE A 145 -16.69 -14.36 5.01
C ILE A 145 -18.06 -14.37 5.69
N ASP A 146 -18.10 -14.80 6.94
CA ASP A 146 -19.27 -14.72 7.79
C ASP A 146 -19.12 -13.67 8.90
N GLN A 147 -20.20 -13.46 9.68
CA GLN A 147 -20.22 -12.48 10.76
C GLN A 147 -19.18 -12.75 11.87
N SER A 148 -18.73 -13.99 12.05
CA SER A 148 -17.73 -14.37 13.07
C SER A 148 -16.33 -13.92 12.68
N ASN A 149 -16.09 -13.68 11.38
CA ASN A 149 -14.84 -13.08 10.91
C ASN A 149 -14.78 -11.57 11.16
N ILE A 150 -15.91 -10.91 11.43
CA ILE A 150 -15.97 -9.46 11.55
C ILE A 150 -15.40 -9.01 12.89
N ASN A 151 -14.28 -8.31 12.79
CA ASN A 151 -13.70 -7.49 13.84
C ASN A 151 -12.99 -6.28 13.19
N LEU A 152 -12.53 -5.34 14.01
CA LEU A 152 -11.87 -4.12 13.51
C LEU A 152 -10.63 -4.45 12.68
N GLU A 153 -9.82 -5.42 13.09
CA GLU A 153 -8.63 -5.82 12.36
C GLU A 153 -8.97 -6.32 10.95
N PHE A 154 -9.95 -7.21 10.83
CA PHE A 154 -10.38 -7.73 9.52
C PHE A 154 -10.87 -6.62 8.59
N ILE A 155 -11.66 -5.66 9.10
CA ILE A 155 -12.15 -4.51 8.33
C ILE A 155 -10.97 -3.65 7.85
N LEU A 156 -10.00 -3.41 8.73
CA LEU A 156 -8.81 -2.65 8.38
C LEU A 156 -7.94 -3.39 7.35
N GLU A 157 -7.77 -4.70 7.46
CA GLU A 157 -7.06 -5.50 6.45
C GLU A 157 -7.78 -5.48 5.10
N GLU A 158 -9.10 -5.63 5.09
CA GLU A 158 -9.88 -5.58 3.86
C GLU A 158 -9.79 -4.21 3.19
N SER A 159 -9.81 -3.14 3.99
CA SER A 159 -9.54 -1.78 3.51
C SER A 159 -8.13 -1.64 2.92
N ALA A 160 -7.12 -2.31 3.49
CA ALA A 160 -5.77 -2.29 2.93
C ALA A 160 -5.72 -3.02 1.58
N ARG A 161 -6.27 -4.25 1.48
CA ARG A 161 -6.34 -5.03 0.22
C ARG A 161 -7.02 -4.23 -0.89
N GLU A 162 -8.13 -3.57 -0.55
CA GLU A 162 -8.99 -2.89 -1.50
C GLU A 162 -8.41 -1.53 -1.92
N LEU A 163 -7.99 -0.69 -0.98
CA LEU A 163 -7.70 0.73 -1.20
C LEU A 163 -6.21 1.05 -1.20
N PHE A 164 -5.34 0.12 -1.60
CA PHE A 164 -3.91 0.39 -1.69
C PHE A 164 -3.63 1.64 -2.52
N GLY A 165 -2.88 2.58 -1.94
CA GLY A 165 -2.51 3.85 -2.56
C GLY A 165 -3.69 4.80 -2.79
N GLU A 166 -4.90 4.50 -2.32
CA GLU A 166 -6.08 5.38 -2.41
C GLU A 166 -6.56 5.86 -1.04
N ASP A 167 -6.53 4.99 -0.02
CA ASP A 167 -6.92 5.34 1.33
C ASP A 167 -5.87 6.23 2.01
N LEU A 168 -6.35 7.22 2.76
CA LEU A 168 -5.50 7.98 3.67
C LEU A 168 -5.29 7.16 4.95
N ARG A 169 -4.56 6.05 4.80
CA ARG A 169 -4.46 4.97 5.78
C ARG A 169 -4.08 5.45 7.18
N LYS A 170 -3.17 6.42 7.29
CA LYS A 170 -2.78 7.02 8.58
C LYS A 170 -3.99 7.55 9.33
N TYR A 171 -4.87 8.31 8.68
CA TYR A 171 -6.07 8.87 9.34
C TYR A 171 -7.07 7.76 9.70
N THR A 172 -7.25 6.77 8.83
CA THR A 172 -8.10 5.60 9.11
C THR A 172 -7.64 4.83 10.35
N LEU A 173 -6.32 4.67 10.53
CA LEU A 173 -5.77 4.01 11.72
C LEU A 173 -5.81 4.91 12.96
N ILE A 174 -5.61 6.22 12.82
CA ILE A 174 -5.68 7.18 13.95
C ILE A 174 -7.09 7.26 14.51
N ARG A 175 -8.13 7.39 13.66
CA ARG A 175 -9.53 7.47 14.11
C ARG A 175 -10.08 6.17 14.71
N ASN A 176 -9.29 5.09 14.62
CA ASN A 176 -9.57 3.80 15.23
C ASN A 176 -8.57 3.49 16.37
N ASP A 177 -7.74 4.46 16.76
CA ASP A 177 -6.75 4.38 17.86
C ASP A 177 -5.68 3.29 17.76
N VAL A 178 -5.51 2.67 16.58
CA VAL A 178 -4.58 1.55 16.34
C VAL A 178 -3.36 1.93 15.51
N TRP A 179 -3.17 3.21 15.18
CA TRP A 179 -2.08 3.66 14.29
C TRP A 179 -0.68 3.29 14.78
N LEU A 180 -0.35 3.59 16.05
CA LEU A 180 1.00 3.38 16.56
C LEU A 180 1.32 1.87 16.68
N GLU A 181 0.39 1.11 17.26
CA GLU A 181 0.49 -0.34 17.40
C GLU A 181 0.71 -1.01 16.04
N ARG A 182 -0.17 -0.77 15.07
CA ARG A 182 -0.08 -1.40 13.74
C ARG A 182 1.12 -0.93 12.94
N THR A 183 1.54 0.33 13.10
CA THR A 183 2.77 0.83 12.45
C THR A 183 3.98 0.06 12.95
N ASN A 184 4.11 -0.11 14.27
CA ASN A 184 5.22 -0.87 14.85
C ASN A 184 5.14 -2.36 14.50
N GLN A 185 3.94 -2.94 14.50
CA GLN A 185 3.75 -4.36 14.22
C GLN A 185 4.07 -4.73 12.76
N TYR A 186 3.60 -3.94 11.79
CA TYR A 186 3.58 -4.36 10.38
C TYR A 186 4.50 -3.55 9.46
N ASN A 187 5.18 -2.53 9.97
CA ASN A 187 6.12 -1.71 9.18
C ASN A 187 7.53 -1.71 9.79
N LYS A 188 8.27 -2.80 9.54
CA LYS A 188 9.65 -3.00 9.99
C LYS A 188 10.63 -1.89 9.61
N LEU A 189 10.34 -1.15 8.53
CA LEU A 189 11.17 -0.04 8.08
C LEU A 189 11.15 1.17 9.02
N VAL A 190 10.08 1.31 9.82
CA VAL A 190 9.88 2.43 10.76
C VAL A 190 9.48 1.96 12.16
N GLU A 191 9.52 0.64 12.42
CA GLU A 191 9.25 0.06 13.72
C GLU A 191 10.12 0.74 14.78
N ASN A 192 9.50 1.10 15.91
CA ASN A 192 10.11 1.80 17.04
C ASN A 192 10.67 3.20 16.73
N ARG A 193 10.46 3.74 15.52
CA ARG A 193 10.79 5.13 15.17
C ARG A 193 9.59 6.06 15.34
N ALA A 194 8.38 5.53 15.14
CA ALA A 194 7.14 6.23 15.41
C ALA A 194 6.80 6.22 16.90
N THR A 195 6.30 7.34 17.41
CA THR A 195 5.87 7.51 18.80
C THR A 195 4.47 8.15 18.85
N SER A 196 3.87 8.23 20.04
CA SER A 196 2.53 8.82 20.21
C SER A 196 2.40 10.26 19.70
N ARG A 197 3.49 11.05 19.72
CA ARG A 197 3.47 12.44 19.19
C ARG A 197 3.15 12.47 17.69
N ASP A 198 3.61 11.46 16.96
CA ASP A 198 3.58 11.41 15.49
C ASP A 198 2.17 11.09 14.94
N LYS A 199 1.19 10.91 15.83
CA LYS A 199 -0.25 10.94 15.49
C LYS A 199 -0.63 12.30 14.90
N LEU A 200 -0.07 13.39 15.42
CA LEU A 200 -0.28 14.75 14.92
C LEU A 200 1.00 15.27 14.25
N LEU A 201 0.84 16.15 13.26
CA LEU A 201 1.97 16.84 12.66
C LEU A 201 2.30 18.10 13.49
N PRO A 202 3.56 18.59 13.50
CA PRO A 202 3.86 19.87 14.10
C PRO A 202 3.09 20.98 13.39
N ILE A 203 2.57 21.93 14.16
CA ILE A 203 2.06 23.19 13.62
C ILE A 203 3.28 23.95 13.09
N PRO A 204 3.29 24.42 11.82
CA PRO A 204 4.42 25.15 11.27
C PRO A 204 4.75 26.40 12.11
N GLN A 205 6.04 26.63 12.39
CA GLN A 205 6.47 27.75 13.24
C GLN A 205 5.96 29.10 12.73
N ALA A 206 5.95 29.31 11.41
CA ALA A 206 5.42 30.53 10.80
C ALA A 206 3.94 30.80 11.15
N VAL A 207 3.13 29.76 11.39
CA VAL A 207 1.73 29.90 11.83
C VAL A 207 1.66 30.37 13.28
N LEU A 208 2.52 29.83 14.16
CA LEU A 208 2.62 30.25 15.56
C LEU A 208 3.10 31.69 15.67
N ASP A 209 4.15 32.05 14.94
CA ASP A 209 4.76 33.39 14.94
C ASP A 209 3.81 34.45 14.37
N SER A 210 2.88 34.07 13.48
CA SER A 210 1.88 34.98 12.91
C SER A 210 0.74 35.33 13.88
N ASN A 211 0.60 34.61 14.99
CA ASN A 211 -0.46 34.85 15.97
C ASN A 211 -0.01 35.85 17.04
N LEU A 212 -0.19 37.14 16.75
CA LEU A 212 0.33 38.25 17.57
C LEU A 212 -0.45 38.48 18.88
N ASP A 213 -1.75 38.17 18.87
CA ASP A 213 -2.66 38.54 19.96
C ASP A 213 -2.95 37.40 20.94
N LYS A 214 -2.62 36.16 20.57
CA LYS A 214 -2.84 34.98 21.43
C LYS A 214 -1.78 33.92 21.20
N GLN A 215 -1.10 33.51 22.26
CA GLN A 215 -0.16 32.39 22.17
C GLN A 215 -0.91 31.11 21.76
N MET A 216 -0.51 30.53 20.63
CA MET A 216 -0.96 29.22 20.16
C MET A 216 0.05 28.17 20.62
N GLU A 217 -0.41 27.15 21.33
CA GLU A 217 0.47 26.07 21.78
C GLU A 217 0.77 25.08 20.65
N GLN A 218 1.97 24.51 20.69
CA GLN A 218 2.38 23.44 19.79
C GLN A 218 1.72 22.11 20.19
N ASN A 219 1.57 21.19 19.22
CA ASN A 219 1.20 19.82 19.51
C ASN A 219 2.24 19.16 20.42
N SER A 220 1.78 18.40 21.41
CA SER A 220 2.65 17.76 22.40
C SER A 220 3.77 16.94 21.75
N GLY A 221 5.02 17.21 22.14
CA GLY A 221 6.21 16.52 21.66
C GLY A 221 6.97 17.18 20.50
N TYR A 222 6.53 18.36 20.06
CA TYR A 222 7.19 19.20 19.05
C TYR A 222 7.60 20.58 19.61
#